data_AF-A0A318ENN4-F1
#
_entry.id   AF-A0A318ENN4-F1
#
_cell.length_a   1.000
_cell.length_b   1.000
_cell.length_c   1.000
_cell.angle_alpha   90.00
_cell.angle_beta   90.00
_cell.angle_gamma   90.00
#
_symmetry.space_group_name_H-M   'P 1'
#
loop_
_entity.id
_entity.type
_entity.pdbx_description
1 polymer ?
#
loop_
_entity_poly.entity_id
_entity_poly.type
_entity_poly.pdbx_seq_one_letter_code
_entity_poly.pdbx_strand_id
1 'polypeptide(L)' 'MSEPYFKKFWTGEELNGLFAKQEDGRKVILPLWHNISKDVVKKNSPMLADMLALKSADFTAEELAEEFVQLLQI' A
#
# COMPACT_ATOMS: atom_id res chain seq x y z
N MET A 1 -1.72 2.55 4.77
CA MET A 1 -2.13 3.76 4.03
C MET A 1 -3.53 4.13 4.46
N SER A 2 -3.70 5.31 5.02
CA SER A 2 -4.96 5.84 5.54
C SER A 2 -5.03 7.34 5.25
N GLU A 3 -6.18 7.97 5.43
CA GLU A 3 -6.32 9.42 5.21
C GLU A 3 -5.29 10.26 6.01
N PRO A 4 -5.01 9.98 7.31
CA PRO A 4 -3.93 10.67 8.04
C PRO A 4 -2.54 10.48 7.43
N TYR A 5 -2.28 9.34 6.78
CA TYR A 5 -0.99 9.10 6.12
C TYR A 5 -0.80 10.03 4.92
N PHE A 6 -1.84 10.26 4.12
CA PHE A 6 -1.80 11.19 2.98
C PHE A 6 -1.94 12.67 3.37
N LYS A 7 -2.41 12.97 4.59
CA LYS A 7 -2.38 14.33 5.15
C LYS A 7 -1.00 14.77 5.61
N LYS A 8 -0.05 13.84 5.79
CA LYS A 8 1.36 14.20 5.95
C LYS A 8 1.83 14.83 4.64
N PHE A 9 2.67 15.86 4.73
CA PHE A 9 3.25 16.56 3.57
C PHE A 9 4.28 15.69 2.85
N TRP A 10 3.86 14.53 2.35
CA TRP A 10 4.65 13.74 1.44
C TRP A 10 4.64 14.42 0.08
N THR A 11 5.82 14.74 -0.42
CA THR A 11 5.96 15.09 -1.83
C THR A 11 5.72 13.84 -2.68
N GLY A 12 5.29 14.04 -3.94
CA GLY A 12 5.16 12.93 -4.89
C GLY A 12 6.48 12.18 -5.08
N GLU A 13 7.62 12.88 -4.99
CA GLU A 13 8.96 12.30 -5.10
C GLU A 13 9.32 11.40 -3.91
N GLU A 14 8.97 11.77 -2.68
CA GLU A 14 9.20 10.93 -1.51
C GLU A 14 8.35 9.65 -1.54
N LEU A 15 7.08 9.76 -1.95
CA LEU A 15 6.24 8.58 -2.15
C LEU A 15 6.83 7.70 -3.25
N ASN A 16 7.14 8.27 -4.41
CA ASN A 16 7.73 7.50 -5.50
C ASN A 16 9.07 6.86 -5.08
N GLY A 17 9.91 7.57 -4.32
CA GLY A 17 11.19 7.06 -3.79
C GLY A 17 11.03 5.92 -2.79
N LEU A 18 9.97 5.93 -1.97
CA LEU A 18 9.63 4.80 -1.09
C LEU A 18 9.43 3.51 -1.90
N PHE A 19 8.74 3.61 -3.03
CA PHE A 19 8.36 2.45 -3.85
C PHE A 19 9.35 2.13 -4.99
N ALA A 20 10.21 3.07 -5.38
CA ALA A 20 11.28 2.86 -6.36
C ALA A 20 12.26 1.74 -5.94
N LYS A 21 12.40 1.48 -4.63
CA LYS A 21 13.19 0.36 -4.10
C LYS A 21 12.68 -1.03 -4.53
N GLN A 22 11.54 -1.14 -5.21
CA GLN A 22 11.02 -2.39 -5.74
C GLN A 22 11.52 -2.73 -7.16
N GLU A 23 12.23 -1.82 -7.85
CA GLU A 23 12.65 -2.03 -9.25
C GLU A 23 13.63 -3.21 -9.46
N ASP A 24 14.37 -3.63 -8.44
CA ASP A 24 15.42 -4.66 -8.58
C ASP A 24 14.88 -6.11 -8.42
N GLY A 25 13.68 -6.36 -8.94
CA GLY A 25 13.03 -7.68 -8.90
C GLY A 25 12.57 -8.14 -7.51
N ARG A 26 12.77 -7.32 -6.47
CA ARG A 26 12.41 -7.63 -5.08
C ARG A 26 11.21 -6.79 -4.66
N LYS A 27 10.05 -7.44 -4.52
CA LYS A 27 8.87 -6.80 -3.94
C LYS A 27 9.01 -6.71 -2.43
N VAL A 28 9.63 -5.64 -1.93
CA VAL A 28 9.88 -5.47 -0.48
C VAL A 28 8.71 -4.80 0.25
N ILE A 29 7.81 -4.11 -0.47
CA ILE A 29 6.73 -3.33 0.14
C ILE A 29 5.37 -3.91 -0.25
N LEU A 30 4.57 -4.24 0.76
CA LEU A 30 3.16 -4.58 0.66
C LEU A 30 2.30 -3.47 1.30
N PRO A 31 1.59 -2.65 0.51
CA PRO A 31 0.68 -1.66 1.05
C PRO A 31 -0.55 -2.29 1.69
N LEU A 32 -0.95 -1.75 2.84
CA LEU A 32 -2.25 -2.00 3.48
C LEU A 32 -3.12 -0.75 3.40
N TRP A 33 -4.27 -0.80 2.73
CA TRP A 33 -5.22 0.30 2.64
C TRP A 33 -6.21 0.21 3.79
N HIS A 34 -6.35 1.30 4.55
CA HIS A 34 -7.23 1.38 5.71
C HIS A 34 -8.12 2.60 5.57
N ASN A 35 -9.43 2.34 5.42
CA ASN A 35 -10.47 3.35 5.27
C ASN A 35 -10.15 4.42 4.22
N ILE A 36 -9.76 3.98 3.01
CA ILE A 36 -9.44 4.88 1.89
C ILE A 36 -9.84 4.24 0.56
N SER A 37 -10.31 5.06 -0.38
CA SER A 37 -10.70 4.60 -1.72
C SER A 37 -9.52 4.55 -2.69
N LYS A 38 -9.63 3.69 -3.72
CA LYS A 38 -8.65 3.61 -4.80
C LYS A 38 -8.46 4.95 -5.51
N ASP A 39 -9.53 5.73 -5.68
CA ASP A 39 -9.46 7.04 -6.35
C ASP A 39 -8.64 8.05 -5.55
N VAL A 40 -8.75 8.03 -4.21
CA VAL A 40 -7.91 8.88 -3.35
C VAL A 40 -6.45 8.45 -3.45
N VAL A 41 -6.16 7.15 -3.44
CA VAL A 41 -4.79 6.65 -3.63
C VAL A 41 -4.25 7.09 -4.99
N LYS A 42 -5.02 6.88 -6.08
CA LYS A 42 -4.64 7.22 -7.45
C LYS A 42 -4.39 8.72 -7.63
N LYS A 43 -5.20 9.56 -6.99
CA LYS A 43 -5.01 11.03 -7.02
C LYS A 43 -3.70 11.46 -6.35
N ASN A 44 -3.28 10.77 -5.28
CA ASN A 44 -2.04 11.09 -4.59
C ASN A 44 -0.81 10.49 -5.31
N SER A 45 -0.91 9.25 -5.78
CA SER A 45 0.10 8.59 -6.60
C SER A 45 -0.55 7.51 -7.47
N PRO A 46 -0.58 7.69 -8.80
CA PRO A 46 -1.08 6.68 -9.72
C PRO A 46 -0.34 5.35 -9.61
N MET A 47 0.99 5.40 -9.44
CA MET A 47 1.84 4.22 -9.29
C MET A 47 1.42 3.37 -8.08
N LEU A 48 1.04 4.02 -6.97
CA LEU A 48 0.54 3.32 -5.79
C LEU A 48 -0.80 2.62 -6.00
N ALA A 49 -1.66 3.17 -6.85
CA ALA A 49 -2.97 2.60 -7.11
C ALA A 49 -2.91 1.33 -7.98
N ASP A 50 -1.80 1.11 -8.69
CA ASP A 50 -1.55 -0.05 -9.53
C ASP A 50 -0.81 -1.18 -8.78
N MET A 51 -0.34 -0.92 -7.56
CA MET A 51 0.27 -1.95 -6.70
C MET A 51 -0.77 -2.90 -6.11
N LEU A 52 -0.38 -4.17 -5.95
CA LEU A 52 -1.13 -5.12 -5.12
C LEU A 52 -1.13 -4.62 -3.67
N ALA A 53 -2.31 -4.51 -3.07
CA ALA A 53 -2.49 -4.03 -1.72
C ALA A 53 -3.57 -4.82 -0.98
N LEU A 54 -3.35 -5.07 0.31
CA LEU A 54 -4.40 -5.57 1.20
C LEU A 54 -5.32 -4.41 1.58
N LYS A 55 -6.59 -4.70 1.84
CA LYS A 55 -7.56 -3.70 2.33
C LYS A 55 -8.14 -4.18 3.65
N SER A 56 -7.99 -3.40 4.71
CA SER A 56 -8.56 -3.74 6.01
C SER A 56 -10.09 -3.69 6.05
N ALA A 57 -10.74 -3.24 4.97
CA ALA A 57 -12.19 -3.26 4.85
C ALA A 57 -12.73 -4.65 4.46
N ASP A 58 -11.86 -5.49 3.89
CA ASP A 58 -12.23 -6.80 3.34
C ASP A 58 -12.01 -7.94 4.37
N PHE A 59 -11.34 -7.65 5.49
CA PHE A 59 -10.87 -8.64 6.46
C PHE A 59 -10.97 -8.14 7.90
N THR A 60 -11.13 -9.07 8.85
CA THR A 60 -10.80 -8.86 10.26
C THR A 60 -9.28 -8.75 10.46
N ALA A 61 -8.83 -8.37 11.66
CA ALA A 61 -7.39 -8.26 11.93
C ALA A 61 -6.69 -9.62 11.88
N GLU A 62 -7.37 -10.68 12.34
CA GLU A 62 -6.91 -12.06 12.34
C GLU A 62 -6.76 -12.58 10.91
N GLU A 63 -7.81 -12.45 10.08
CA GLU A 63 -7.77 -12.86 8.67
C GLU A 63 -6.68 -12.10 7.90
N LEU A 64 -6.50 -10.80 8.19
CA LEU A 64 -5.47 -10.00 7.55
C LEU A 64 -4.04 -10.47 7.90
N ALA A 65 -3.84 -10.96 9.13
CA ALA A 65 -2.57 -11.55 9.54
C ALA A 65 -2.30 -12.88 8.82
N GLU A 66 -3.34 -13.71 8.64
CA GLU A 66 -3.25 -14.96 7.88
C GLU A 66 -2.92 -14.70 6.40
N GLU A 67 -3.64 -13.78 5.75
CA GLU A 67 -3.36 -13.35 4.37
C GLU A 67 -1.93 -12.83 4.21
N PHE A 68 -1.47 -12.03 5.18
CA PHE A 68 -0.10 -11.53 5.18
C PHE A 68 0.94 -12.67 5.24
N VAL A 69 0.73 -13.67 6.08
CA VAL A 69 1.61 -14.84 6.18
C VAL A 69 1.62 -15.64 4.88
N GLN A 70 0.46 -15.84 4.25
CA GLN A 70 0.37 -16.55 2.97
C GLN A 70 1.19 -15.84 1.88
N LEU A 71 1.13 -14.50 1.82
CA LEU A 71 1.89 -13.72 0.83
C LEU A 71 3.42 -13.79 1.01
N LEU A 72 3.92 -14.10 2.21
CA LEU A 72 5.36 -14.24 2.49
C LEU A 72 5.94 -15.61 2.11
N GLN A 73 5.09 -16.63 1.93
CA GLN A 73 5.51 -17.99 1.60
C GLN A 73 5.65 -18.25 0.09
N ILE A 74 5.42 -17.22 -0.73
CA ILE A 74 5.49 -17.22 -2.20
C ILE A 74 6.85 -16.66 -2.63
#